data_AF-A0A968SST2-F1
#
_entry.id   AF-A0A968SST2-F1
#
_cell.length_a   1.000
_cell.length_b   1.000
_cell.length_c   1.000
_cell.angle_alpha   90.00
_cell.angle_beta   90.00
_cell.angle_gamma   90.00
#
_symmetry.space_group_name_H-M   'P 1'
#
loop_
_entity.id
_entity.type
_entity.pdbx_description
1 polymer ?
#
loop_
_entity_poly.entity_id
_entity_poly.type
_entity_poly.pdbx_seq_one_letter_code
_entity_poly.pdbx_strand_id
1 'polypeptide(L)'
;MAEGSALLYPRGARGARANIEWRTSAYGAALTRRTIIWTYAERGEHLLLGSSAVGVDAGDVRVYDPGTVVGEIGQEAFPPIEHGVNGFSCRQQRAAFRDDRGRIHARAQELAGPDTTPPRVAEAFAPCIYTALQSGLYAVVFVGPSGFETDNDQPPTGTIADTAANFDERQGGTTAAWAVAVRKDLARTQTEIGRSFAWYVAFYTGGTQRPVFTTLYPVTPDGFRYRIDLNGIDPHGWVQYANGVGFLDADGSPLYRNVLAAPDAADPATLTTLQGGVSLAPPSAPLFFAPPAPETLHALGLPTAPVLPEVRALSFESDLPRNTASLGSGGTFVMEAIAGGTYELVISRDGVDFSPDAPGNRTLRGVRVPGTQRIAWDGLDNREHPLPAGVYQVRIQTKGGETHFPLLDVENALTGGPIYTLLNPHGGDCGPSGCSQAFFDDRGYVTANGTEVGSENGPLCPSFAGIVPQPLMSSRDGFDSAGSLRAFGVTEGGNANRVCDPAGTLGDTKGLDLWAYTPSVPITTTIQVVDTTAVALVHFRVEVSIDATSATWETGTEHHTAGFRVLAGATDDLAPRTGDAAYSSSWHWWYGRDLHLGKSDVYNRIVLLARGSGAERGRNRAWAVPARLFEVCP
;
A
#
# COMPACT_ATOMS: atom_id res chain seq x y z
N MET A 1 11.86 -25.26 -23.86
CA MET A 1 12.03 -24.70 -22.50
C MET A 1 10.65 -24.61 -21.86
N ALA A 2 10.51 -25.01 -20.60
CA ALA A 2 9.26 -24.88 -19.84
C ALA A 2 9.30 -23.61 -18.99
N GLU A 3 8.13 -23.08 -18.60
CA GLU A 3 8.06 -22.13 -17.49
C GLU A 3 8.27 -22.90 -16.19
N GLY A 4 9.07 -22.35 -15.27
CA GLY A 4 9.37 -23.03 -14.02
C GLY A 4 10.75 -22.71 -13.45
N SER A 5 11.23 -23.57 -12.57
CA SER A 5 12.46 -23.35 -11.82
C SER A 5 13.70 -23.23 -12.72
N ALA A 6 13.68 -23.77 -13.94
CA ALA A 6 14.75 -23.58 -14.93
C ALA A 6 14.85 -22.13 -15.45
N LEU A 7 13.76 -21.36 -15.43
CA LEU A 7 13.78 -19.92 -15.74
C LEU A 7 14.26 -19.10 -14.53
N LEU A 8 13.90 -19.51 -13.31
CA LEU A 8 14.34 -18.84 -12.09
C LEU A 8 15.83 -19.08 -11.83
N TYR A 9 16.30 -20.27 -12.19
CA TYR A 9 17.68 -20.71 -12.09
C TYR A 9 18.12 -21.22 -13.46
N PRO A 10 18.53 -20.35 -14.40
CA PRO A 10 19.07 -20.78 -15.69
C PRO A 10 20.48 -21.41 -15.54
N ARG A 11 21.03 -21.94 -16.63
CA ARG A 11 22.42 -22.43 -16.65
C ARG A 11 23.37 -21.27 -16.30
N GLY A 12 24.20 -21.45 -15.28
CA GLY A 12 25.10 -20.41 -14.78
C GLY A 12 24.44 -19.39 -13.84
N ALA A 13 23.22 -19.67 -13.35
CA ALA A 13 22.58 -18.86 -12.32
C ALA A 13 23.51 -18.64 -11.11
N ARG A 14 23.46 -17.41 -10.57
CA ARG A 14 24.20 -16.99 -9.38
C ARG A 14 23.34 -17.18 -8.14
N GLY A 15 23.99 -17.21 -6.97
CA GLY A 15 23.31 -17.23 -5.69
C GLY A 15 22.67 -18.58 -5.34
N ALA A 16 21.66 -18.52 -4.50
CA ALA A 16 20.97 -19.67 -3.94
C ALA A 16 19.65 -19.97 -4.68
N ARG A 17 19.23 -21.22 -4.56
CA ARG A 17 17.88 -21.68 -4.90
C ARG A 17 16.95 -21.39 -3.74
N ALA A 18 15.83 -20.76 -4.03
CA ALA A 18 14.65 -20.82 -3.20
C ALA A 18 13.67 -21.87 -3.73
N ASN A 19 13.25 -22.77 -2.86
CA ASN A 19 12.19 -23.73 -3.17
C ASN A 19 10.84 -23.03 -3.07
N ILE A 20 9.87 -23.45 -3.89
CA ILE A 20 8.47 -23.04 -3.69
C ILE A 20 7.86 -23.85 -2.55
N GLU A 21 7.00 -23.21 -1.75
CA GLU A 21 6.38 -23.83 -0.58
C GLU A 21 4.95 -24.34 -0.85
N TRP A 22 4.58 -25.42 -0.14
CA TRP A 22 3.22 -25.91 0.02
C TRP A 22 2.96 -26.29 1.49
N ARG A 23 2.49 -25.33 2.29
CA ARG A 23 2.35 -25.44 3.75
C ARG A 23 1.04 -24.84 4.26
N THR A 24 0.64 -25.15 5.49
CA THR A 24 -0.60 -24.62 6.10
C THR A 24 -0.39 -23.35 6.92
N SER A 25 0.84 -23.06 7.39
CA SER A 25 1.17 -21.78 8.02
C SER A 25 1.04 -20.60 7.03
N ALA A 26 0.95 -19.37 7.56
CA ALA A 26 0.68 -18.18 6.77
C ALA A 26 1.57 -16.99 7.19
N TYR A 27 1.81 -16.08 6.24
CA TYR A 27 2.28 -14.73 6.50
C TYR A 27 1.10 -13.77 6.63
N GLY A 28 1.20 -12.77 7.52
CA GLY A 28 0.22 -11.69 7.61
C GLY A 28 -1.21 -12.10 7.96
N ALA A 29 -1.39 -13.29 8.57
CA ALA A 29 -2.68 -13.94 8.82
C ALA A 29 -3.58 -14.14 7.57
N ALA A 30 -3.06 -13.89 6.36
CA ALA A 30 -3.84 -13.84 5.12
C ALA A 30 -3.20 -14.61 3.97
N LEU A 31 -1.87 -14.75 3.94
CA LEU A 31 -1.15 -15.41 2.84
C LEU A 31 -0.64 -16.77 3.30
N THR A 32 -1.44 -17.82 3.11
CA THR A 32 -0.99 -19.19 3.38
C THR A 32 0.23 -19.51 2.51
N ARG A 33 1.23 -20.19 3.06
CA ARG A 33 2.51 -20.52 2.40
C ARG A 33 2.35 -21.62 1.34
N ARG A 34 1.52 -21.36 0.34
CA ARG A 34 1.18 -22.23 -0.79
C ARG A 34 1.39 -21.45 -2.08
N THR A 35 2.39 -21.85 -2.86
CA THR A 35 2.59 -21.27 -4.18
C THR A 35 1.66 -21.96 -5.19
N ILE A 36 0.72 -21.20 -5.74
CA ILE A 36 -0.18 -21.65 -6.81
C ILE A 36 0.31 -21.07 -8.13
N ILE A 37 0.56 -21.93 -9.11
CA ILE A 37 0.95 -21.54 -10.47
C ILE A 37 -0.30 -21.55 -11.34
N TRP A 38 -0.86 -20.38 -11.61
CA TRP A 38 -1.96 -20.23 -12.56
C TRP A 38 -1.41 -20.27 -13.98
N THR A 39 -2.00 -21.11 -14.83
CA THR A 39 -1.56 -21.31 -16.21
C THR A 39 -2.73 -21.17 -17.16
N TYR A 40 -2.62 -20.24 -18.11
CA TYR A 40 -3.59 -20.17 -19.21
C TYR A 40 -3.31 -21.26 -20.25
N ALA A 41 -4.35 -22.00 -20.62
CA ALA A 41 -4.31 -22.93 -21.73
C ALA A 41 -5.63 -22.85 -22.51
N GLU A 42 -5.53 -23.00 -23.83
CA GLU A 42 -6.68 -23.12 -24.71
C GLU A 42 -7.17 -24.57 -24.76
N ARG A 43 -8.47 -24.76 -25.02
CA ARG A 43 -9.04 -26.11 -25.19
C ARG A 43 -8.24 -26.89 -26.24
N GLY A 44 -7.80 -28.10 -25.86
CA GLY A 44 -7.00 -29.00 -26.68
C GLY A 44 -5.49 -28.81 -26.55
N GLU A 45 -5.00 -27.75 -25.93
CA GLU A 45 -3.59 -27.62 -25.58
C GLU A 45 -3.22 -28.58 -24.43
N HIS A 46 -1.93 -28.86 -24.30
CA HIS A 46 -1.40 -29.79 -23.33
C HIS A 46 -0.52 -29.09 -22.30
N LEU A 47 -0.80 -29.34 -21.03
CA LEU A 47 0.07 -29.02 -19.91
C LEU A 47 1.02 -30.19 -19.66
N LEU A 48 2.31 -29.96 -19.88
CA LEU A 48 3.40 -30.89 -19.60
C LEU A 48 4.03 -30.48 -18.28
N LEU A 49 3.99 -31.39 -17.31
CA LEU A 49 4.26 -31.11 -15.91
C LEU A 49 5.40 -31.97 -15.39
N GLY A 50 6.26 -31.39 -14.56
CA GLY A 50 7.32 -32.11 -13.87
C GLY A 50 7.66 -31.49 -12.52
N SER A 51 8.07 -32.32 -11.56
CA SER A 51 8.59 -31.85 -10.27
C SER A 51 9.60 -32.84 -9.68
N SER A 52 10.54 -32.30 -8.90
CA SER A 52 11.49 -33.05 -8.08
C SER A 52 10.86 -33.75 -6.87
N ALA A 53 9.59 -33.52 -6.57
CA ALA A 53 8.84 -34.18 -5.51
C ALA A 53 7.97 -35.35 -6.04
N VAL A 54 7.59 -35.34 -7.32
CA VAL A 54 6.72 -36.36 -7.91
C VAL A 54 7.29 -37.76 -7.68
N GLY A 55 6.51 -38.66 -7.07
CA GLY A 55 6.94 -40.04 -6.86
C GLY A 55 7.97 -40.25 -5.74
N VAL A 56 8.23 -39.22 -4.93
CA VAL A 56 8.83 -39.34 -3.60
C VAL A 56 7.72 -39.14 -2.58
N ASP A 57 7.48 -40.16 -1.76
CA ASP A 57 6.43 -40.19 -0.74
C ASP A 57 5.06 -39.70 -1.23
N ALA A 58 4.55 -38.61 -0.66
CA ALA A 58 3.27 -38.00 -1.01
C ALA A 58 3.39 -36.89 -2.08
N GLY A 59 4.59 -36.65 -2.61
CA GLY A 59 4.84 -35.61 -3.60
C GLY A 59 4.08 -35.83 -4.91
N ASP A 60 3.51 -34.76 -5.43
CA ASP A 60 2.56 -34.78 -6.56
C ASP A 60 2.57 -33.46 -7.33
N VAL A 61 2.07 -33.49 -8.57
CA VAL A 61 1.61 -32.29 -9.29
C VAL A 61 0.13 -32.44 -9.51
N ARG A 62 -0.62 -31.42 -9.11
CA ARG A 62 -2.06 -31.37 -9.27
C ARG A 62 -2.44 -30.20 -10.16
N VAL A 63 -3.38 -30.43 -11.07
CA VAL A 63 -4.01 -29.39 -11.88
C VAL A 63 -5.48 -29.36 -11.53
N TYR A 64 -6.03 -28.18 -11.30
CA TYR A 64 -7.45 -27.97 -11.13
C TYR A 64 -8.01 -27.23 -12.34
N ASP A 65 -9.17 -27.68 -12.81
CA ASP A 65 -9.83 -27.08 -13.97
C ASP A 65 -10.31 -25.65 -13.67
N PRO A 66 -10.46 -24.78 -14.68
CA PRO A 66 -10.92 -23.41 -14.50
C PRO A 66 -12.20 -23.32 -13.66
N GLY A 67 -12.17 -22.46 -12.64
CA GLY A 67 -13.27 -22.24 -11.70
C GLY A 67 -13.39 -23.25 -10.54
N THR A 68 -12.50 -24.25 -10.47
CA THR A 68 -12.55 -25.27 -9.40
C THR A 68 -11.95 -24.79 -8.08
N VAL A 69 -10.86 -24.01 -8.15
CA VAL A 69 -10.24 -23.37 -6.98
C VAL A 69 -10.95 -22.05 -6.73
N VAL A 70 -11.43 -21.84 -5.51
CA VAL A 70 -12.24 -20.69 -5.11
C VAL A 70 -11.73 -20.09 -3.80
N GLY A 71 -12.14 -18.86 -3.48
CA GLY A 71 -11.71 -18.15 -2.27
C GLY A 71 -10.87 -16.93 -2.59
N GLU A 72 -10.56 -16.15 -1.55
CA GLU A 72 -9.67 -15.01 -1.65
C GLU A 72 -8.22 -15.47 -1.91
N ILE A 73 -7.44 -14.63 -2.58
CA ILE A 73 -6.03 -14.92 -2.85
C ILE A 73 -5.30 -15.13 -1.52
N GLY A 74 -4.60 -16.26 -1.39
CA GLY A 74 -3.90 -16.66 -0.17
C GLY A 74 -4.71 -17.53 0.78
N GLN A 75 -6.02 -17.66 0.56
CA GLN A 75 -6.96 -18.47 1.35
C GLN A 75 -7.79 -19.40 0.45
N GLU A 76 -7.22 -19.82 -0.67
CA GLU A 76 -7.92 -20.62 -1.66
C GLU A 76 -8.31 -22.01 -1.11
N ALA A 77 -9.54 -22.43 -1.42
CA ALA A 77 -10.06 -23.75 -1.12
C ALA A 77 -9.86 -24.71 -2.29
N PHE A 78 -9.37 -25.91 -1.98
CA PHE A 78 -9.07 -26.95 -2.94
C PHE A 78 -9.97 -28.16 -2.72
N PRO A 79 -10.88 -28.50 -3.65
CA PRO A 79 -11.63 -29.74 -3.56
C PRO A 79 -10.71 -30.95 -3.81
N PRO A 80 -11.07 -32.15 -3.32
CA PRO A 80 -10.40 -33.37 -3.74
C PRO A 80 -10.41 -33.54 -5.26
N ILE A 81 -9.31 -34.02 -5.84
CA ILE A 81 -9.22 -34.26 -7.28
C ILE A 81 -9.93 -35.55 -7.67
N GLU A 82 -10.87 -35.40 -8.59
CA GLU A 82 -11.46 -36.45 -9.41
C GLU A 82 -10.90 -36.31 -10.83
N HIS A 83 -9.98 -37.22 -11.19
CA HIS A 83 -9.20 -37.11 -12.41
C HIS A 83 -10.06 -37.17 -13.68
N GLY A 84 -9.92 -36.15 -14.51
CA GLY A 84 -10.71 -35.98 -15.75
C GLY A 84 -12.10 -35.39 -15.52
N VAL A 85 -12.46 -35.02 -14.29
CA VAL A 85 -13.75 -34.39 -13.94
C VAL A 85 -13.55 -32.96 -13.47
N ASN A 86 -12.73 -32.73 -12.45
CA ASN A 86 -12.46 -31.41 -11.88
C ASN A 86 -10.95 -31.06 -11.85
N GLY A 87 -10.12 -31.95 -12.40
CA GLY A 87 -8.68 -31.76 -12.40
C GLY A 87 -7.90 -33.02 -12.77
N PHE A 88 -6.63 -33.00 -12.39
CA PHE A 88 -5.64 -34.00 -12.75
C PHE A 88 -4.61 -34.15 -11.62
N SER A 89 -4.16 -35.39 -11.40
CA SER A 89 -3.07 -35.71 -10.48
C SER A 89 -2.02 -36.54 -11.23
N CYS A 90 -0.77 -36.08 -11.16
CA CYS A 90 0.37 -36.76 -11.74
C CYS A 90 0.59 -38.13 -11.06
N ARG A 91 0.36 -38.22 -9.75
CA ARG A 91 0.37 -39.49 -8.99
C ARG A 91 -0.59 -40.52 -9.58
N GLN A 92 -1.83 -40.11 -9.89
CA GLN A 92 -2.82 -41.01 -10.50
C GLN A 92 -2.41 -41.44 -11.91
N GLN A 93 -1.90 -40.52 -12.74
CA GLN A 93 -1.42 -40.85 -14.08
C GLN A 93 -0.25 -41.84 -14.03
N ARG A 94 0.75 -41.60 -13.17
CA ARG A 94 1.89 -42.51 -12.96
C ARG A 94 1.45 -43.91 -12.55
N ALA A 95 0.46 -44.01 -11.66
CA ALA A 95 -0.07 -45.30 -11.23
C ALA A 95 -0.70 -46.09 -12.41
N ALA A 96 -1.34 -45.39 -13.36
CA ALA A 96 -1.92 -46.00 -14.55
C ALA A 96 -0.85 -46.49 -15.55
N PHE A 97 0.19 -45.69 -15.80
CA PHE A 97 1.24 -46.02 -16.77
C PHE A 97 2.38 -46.88 -16.20
N ARG A 98 2.53 -46.95 -14.87
CA ARG A 98 3.57 -47.69 -14.14
C ARG A 98 5.01 -47.24 -14.49
N ASP A 99 5.23 -45.93 -14.58
CA ASP A 99 6.54 -45.33 -14.85
C ASP A 99 6.85 -44.12 -13.95
N ASP A 100 7.96 -43.43 -14.24
CA ASP A 100 8.46 -42.27 -13.50
C ASP A 100 8.10 -40.92 -14.15
N ARG A 101 7.08 -40.88 -15.02
CA ARG A 101 6.69 -39.62 -15.68
C ARG A 101 6.33 -38.54 -14.67
N GLY A 102 6.65 -37.29 -15.00
CA GLY A 102 6.54 -36.13 -14.13
C GLY A 102 7.66 -36.00 -13.11
N ARG A 103 8.57 -36.99 -12.99
CA ARG A 103 9.73 -36.89 -12.10
C ARG A 103 10.85 -36.07 -12.75
N ILE A 104 11.39 -35.11 -12.00
CA ILE A 104 12.67 -34.47 -12.28
C ILE A 104 13.70 -35.07 -11.30
N HIS A 105 14.68 -35.81 -11.80
CA HIS A 105 15.68 -36.51 -10.97
C HIS A 105 16.95 -35.70 -10.73
N ALA A 106 17.24 -34.76 -11.61
CA ALA A 106 18.49 -34.01 -11.60
C ALA A 106 18.35 -32.65 -12.27
N ARG A 107 19.31 -31.79 -12.01
CA ARG A 107 19.48 -30.45 -12.55
C ARG A 107 19.61 -30.47 -14.07
N ALA A 108 20.23 -31.51 -14.63
CA ALA A 108 20.29 -31.69 -16.08
C ALA A 108 18.87 -31.80 -16.68
N GLN A 109 17.99 -32.55 -16.02
CA GLN A 109 16.58 -32.71 -16.43
C GLN A 109 15.75 -31.46 -16.22
N GLU A 110 15.95 -30.78 -15.10
CA GLU A 110 15.34 -29.47 -14.85
C GLU A 110 15.65 -28.49 -15.99
N LEU A 111 16.92 -28.38 -16.40
CA LEU A 111 17.37 -27.47 -17.45
C LEU A 111 16.93 -27.88 -18.86
N ALA A 112 16.87 -29.19 -19.15
CA ALA A 112 16.43 -29.69 -20.45
C ALA A 112 14.91 -29.51 -20.64
N GLY A 113 14.14 -29.65 -19.56
CA GLY A 113 12.69 -29.54 -19.58
C GLY A 113 11.99 -30.84 -20.04
N PRO A 114 10.67 -30.77 -20.30
CA PRO A 114 9.87 -31.93 -20.67
C PRO A 114 10.05 -32.32 -22.13
N ASP A 115 9.98 -33.62 -22.41
CA ASP A 115 10.01 -34.17 -23.77
C ASP A 115 8.90 -35.18 -24.03
N THR A 116 8.30 -35.07 -25.22
CA THR A 116 7.20 -35.91 -25.72
C THR A 116 7.43 -36.40 -27.14
N THR A 117 8.58 -36.07 -27.76
CA THR A 117 8.84 -36.26 -29.19
C THR A 117 10.07 -37.12 -29.45
N PRO A 118 10.00 -38.14 -30.33
CA PRO A 118 11.21 -38.76 -30.89
C PRO A 118 11.89 -37.86 -31.95
N PRO A 119 13.24 -37.82 -32.04
CA PRO A 119 14.18 -38.45 -31.12
C PRO A 119 14.19 -37.70 -29.78
N ARG A 120 14.35 -38.46 -28.69
CA ARG A 120 14.31 -37.88 -27.34
C ARG A 120 15.35 -36.78 -27.18
N VAL A 121 14.94 -35.67 -26.57
CA VAL A 121 15.86 -34.61 -26.16
C VAL A 121 16.77 -35.18 -25.06
N ALA A 122 18.08 -35.08 -25.25
CA ALA A 122 19.05 -35.55 -24.27
C ALA A 122 18.79 -34.90 -22.90
N GLU A 123 18.86 -35.70 -21.84
CA GLU A 123 18.59 -35.26 -20.46
C GLU A 123 17.17 -34.73 -20.21
N ALA A 124 16.22 -34.79 -21.14
CA ALA A 124 14.85 -34.36 -20.84
C ALA A 124 14.10 -35.38 -19.96
N PHE A 125 13.17 -34.89 -19.12
CA PHE A 125 12.30 -35.76 -18.35
C PHE A 125 11.03 -36.11 -19.14
N ALA A 126 10.47 -37.30 -18.88
CA ALA A 126 9.14 -37.66 -19.36
C ALA A 126 8.10 -36.92 -18.52
N PRO A 127 7.24 -36.05 -19.08
CA PRO A 127 6.29 -35.27 -18.29
C PRO A 127 5.03 -36.04 -17.93
N CYS A 128 4.37 -35.60 -16.86
CA CYS A 128 2.94 -35.81 -16.70
C CYS A 128 2.19 -34.91 -17.69
N ILE A 129 1.19 -35.44 -18.39
CA ILE A 129 0.47 -34.71 -19.45
C ILE A 129 -1.00 -34.59 -19.12
N TYR A 130 -1.50 -33.36 -19.09
CA TYR A 130 -2.92 -33.05 -18.99
C TYR A 130 -3.36 -32.30 -20.26
N THR A 131 -4.53 -32.63 -20.81
CA THR A 131 -5.09 -31.94 -21.98
C THR A 131 -6.21 -31.03 -21.54
N ALA A 132 -6.12 -29.75 -21.85
CA ALA A 132 -7.10 -28.75 -21.47
C ALA A 132 -8.48 -29.06 -22.08
N LEU A 133 -9.46 -29.36 -21.24
CA LEU A 133 -10.83 -29.66 -21.66
C LEU A 133 -11.63 -28.40 -22.05
N GLN A 134 -11.21 -27.23 -21.55
CA GLN A 134 -11.78 -25.93 -21.84
C GLN A 134 -10.68 -24.86 -21.86
N SER A 135 -10.92 -23.74 -22.54
CA SER A 135 -10.00 -22.61 -22.46
C SER A 135 -10.17 -21.89 -21.12
N GLY A 136 -9.08 -21.59 -20.43
CA GLY A 136 -9.16 -20.85 -19.17
C GLY A 136 -7.88 -20.92 -18.33
N LEU A 137 -8.00 -20.43 -17.09
CA LEU A 137 -6.93 -20.41 -16.11
C LEU A 137 -6.98 -21.68 -15.25
N TYR A 138 -5.96 -22.52 -15.39
CA TYR A 138 -5.78 -23.74 -14.61
C TYR A 138 -4.90 -23.45 -13.40
N ALA A 139 -5.28 -23.93 -12.21
CA ALA A 139 -4.43 -23.84 -11.03
C ALA A 139 -3.53 -25.08 -10.98
N VAL A 140 -2.21 -24.89 -11.10
CA VAL A 140 -1.20 -25.94 -11.01
C VAL A 140 -0.48 -25.82 -9.67
N VAL A 141 -0.48 -26.89 -8.89
CA VAL A 141 0.14 -26.92 -7.57
C VAL A 141 1.17 -28.05 -7.47
N PHE A 142 2.31 -27.71 -6.87
CA PHE A 142 3.44 -28.61 -6.67
C PHE A 142 3.53 -28.97 -5.19
N VAL A 143 3.30 -30.25 -4.89
CA VAL A 143 3.21 -30.74 -3.51
C VAL A 143 4.50 -31.45 -3.17
N GLY A 144 5.14 -31.03 -2.08
CA GLY A 144 6.36 -31.67 -1.56
C GLY A 144 6.12 -33.08 -1.00
N PRO A 145 7.18 -33.85 -0.69
CA PRO A 145 7.08 -35.20 -0.14
C PRO A 145 6.20 -35.36 1.10
N SER A 146 6.09 -34.32 1.94
CA SER A 146 5.23 -34.34 3.15
C SER A 146 3.73 -34.28 2.87
N GLY A 147 3.32 -34.03 1.62
CA GLY A 147 1.93 -34.11 1.19
C GLY A 147 1.15 -32.80 1.31
N PHE A 148 -0.15 -32.88 1.03
CA PHE A 148 -0.98 -31.71 0.74
C PHE A 148 -1.42 -30.91 1.97
N GLU A 149 -1.54 -31.55 3.13
CA GLU A 149 -1.98 -30.93 4.39
C GLU A 149 -0.82 -30.64 5.36
N THR A 150 0.40 -30.57 4.85
CA THR A 150 1.61 -30.44 5.67
C THR A 150 1.84 -29.02 6.15
N ASP A 151 2.50 -28.88 7.31
CA ASP A 151 3.18 -27.64 7.71
C ASP A 151 4.69 -27.84 7.95
N ASN A 152 5.25 -28.92 7.40
CA ASN A 152 6.64 -29.32 7.64
C ASN A 152 7.62 -28.23 7.15
N ASP A 153 8.35 -27.65 8.10
CA ASP A 153 9.37 -26.63 7.90
C ASP A 153 10.77 -27.20 7.66
N GLN A 154 10.88 -28.24 6.83
CA GLN A 154 12.18 -28.82 6.57
C GLN A 154 13.02 -27.86 5.72
N PRO A 155 14.15 -27.34 6.25
CA PRO A 155 14.90 -26.31 5.55
C PRO A 155 15.58 -26.89 4.30
N PRO A 156 15.38 -26.30 3.12
CA PRO A 156 16.16 -26.65 1.95
C PRO A 156 17.63 -26.23 2.15
N THR A 157 18.50 -26.71 1.25
CA THR A 157 19.94 -26.43 1.33
C THR A 157 20.36 -25.12 0.66
N GLY A 158 19.45 -24.49 -0.10
CA GLY A 158 19.76 -23.31 -0.90
C GLY A 158 20.63 -23.59 -2.14
N THR A 159 21.02 -24.84 -2.40
CA THR A 159 21.92 -25.16 -3.50
C THR A 159 21.18 -25.29 -4.84
N ILE A 160 21.73 -24.69 -5.89
CA ILE A 160 21.24 -24.86 -7.26
C ILE A 160 21.71 -26.21 -7.85
N ALA A 161 22.85 -26.72 -7.37
CA ALA A 161 23.47 -27.95 -7.88
C ALA A 161 22.69 -29.21 -7.50
N ASP A 162 23.08 -30.33 -8.12
CA ASP A 162 22.53 -31.64 -7.80
C ASP A 162 22.92 -32.05 -6.38
N THR A 163 21.93 -32.12 -5.51
CA THR A 163 22.04 -32.70 -4.19
C THR A 163 20.80 -33.53 -3.90
N ALA A 164 20.97 -34.60 -3.13
CA ALA A 164 19.84 -35.47 -2.85
C ALA A 164 18.72 -34.72 -2.11
N ALA A 165 19.01 -33.70 -1.29
CA ALA A 165 17.99 -32.87 -0.64
C ALA A 165 17.09 -32.06 -1.61
N ASN A 166 17.53 -31.84 -2.86
CA ASN A 166 16.69 -31.23 -3.90
C ASN A 166 15.77 -32.25 -4.60
N PHE A 167 16.02 -33.54 -4.44
CA PHE A 167 15.40 -34.61 -5.22
C PHE A 167 15.05 -35.85 -4.38
N ASP A 168 14.89 -35.73 -3.07
CA ASP A 168 14.45 -36.82 -2.19
C ASP A 168 13.44 -36.33 -1.15
N GLU A 169 13.14 -37.16 -0.15
CA GLU A 169 12.14 -36.87 0.89
C GLU A 169 12.46 -35.63 1.71
N ARG A 170 13.73 -35.20 1.73
CA ARG A 170 14.18 -34.04 2.51
C ARG A 170 13.70 -32.70 1.99
N GLN A 171 13.01 -32.66 0.85
CA GLN A 171 12.29 -31.47 0.40
C GLN A 171 11.11 -31.12 1.33
N GLY A 172 10.58 -32.09 2.09
CA GLY A 172 9.53 -31.84 3.09
C GLY A 172 8.26 -31.22 2.50
N GLY A 173 7.89 -30.03 3.00
CA GLY A 173 6.76 -29.22 2.50
C GLY A 173 7.09 -28.32 1.30
N THR A 174 8.25 -28.51 0.66
CA THR A 174 8.72 -27.65 -0.45
C THR A 174 8.96 -28.44 -1.73
N THR A 175 9.17 -27.73 -2.84
CA THR A 175 9.60 -28.32 -4.13
C THR A 175 10.78 -27.53 -4.70
N ALA A 176 11.88 -28.22 -4.98
CA ALA A 176 13.11 -27.60 -5.49
C ALA A 176 13.07 -27.33 -7.00
N ALA A 177 12.71 -28.34 -7.80
CA ALA A 177 12.59 -28.23 -9.25
C ALA A 177 11.16 -28.50 -9.69
N TRP A 178 10.63 -27.64 -10.57
CA TRP A 178 9.27 -27.73 -11.07
C TRP A 178 9.18 -27.12 -12.47
N ALA A 179 8.26 -27.64 -13.28
CA ALA A 179 8.09 -27.22 -14.66
C ALA A 179 6.63 -27.32 -15.09
N VAL A 180 6.17 -26.29 -15.79
CA VAL A 180 4.91 -26.22 -16.54
C VAL A 180 5.23 -25.79 -17.96
N ALA A 181 4.87 -26.60 -18.94
CA ALA A 181 4.95 -26.22 -20.35
C ALA A 181 3.59 -26.38 -21.00
N VAL A 182 3.13 -25.32 -21.68
CA VAL A 182 1.93 -25.37 -22.53
C VAL A 182 2.36 -25.69 -23.97
N ARG A 183 1.79 -26.73 -24.57
CA ARG A 183 2.03 -27.10 -25.97
C ARG A 183 0.73 -27.26 -26.73
N LYS A 184 0.68 -26.69 -27.93
CA LYS A 184 -0.40 -26.92 -28.90
C LYS A 184 -0.39 -28.31 -29.52
N ASP A 185 0.79 -28.91 -29.62
CA ASP A 185 1.00 -30.19 -30.30
C ASP A 185 2.13 -30.96 -29.61
N LEU A 186 1.82 -32.17 -29.11
CA LEU A 186 2.80 -33.06 -28.48
C LEU A 186 3.87 -33.58 -29.44
N ALA A 187 3.64 -33.48 -30.76
CA ALA A 187 4.61 -33.83 -31.80
C ALA A 187 5.66 -32.72 -32.02
N ARG A 188 5.56 -31.58 -31.31
CA ARG A 188 6.51 -30.46 -31.39
C ARG A 188 7.12 -30.18 -30.02
N THR A 189 8.34 -29.62 -30.04
CA THR A 189 9.05 -29.20 -28.83
C THR A 189 8.78 -27.75 -28.42
N GLN A 190 8.02 -27.01 -29.23
CA GLN A 190 7.67 -25.61 -28.99
C GLN A 190 6.71 -25.48 -27.80
N THR A 191 7.10 -24.68 -26.82
CA THR A 191 6.29 -24.30 -25.66
C THR A 191 5.77 -22.88 -25.84
N GLU A 192 4.51 -22.64 -25.48
CA GLU A 192 3.94 -21.30 -25.36
C GLU A 192 4.39 -20.68 -24.03
N ILE A 193 5.19 -19.62 -24.08
CA ILE A 193 5.77 -18.93 -22.90
C ILE A 193 4.90 -17.71 -22.55
N GLY A 194 4.93 -17.27 -21.29
CA GLY A 194 4.11 -16.17 -20.79
C GLY A 194 2.70 -16.61 -20.42
N ARG A 195 2.51 -17.92 -20.16
CA ARG A 195 1.24 -18.55 -19.80
C ARG A 195 1.08 -18.71 -18.29
N SER A 196 2.19 -18.79 -17.57
CA SER A 196 2.23 -19.14 -16.15
C SER A 196 2.57 -17.95 -15.27
N PHE A 197 1.80 -17.75 -14.21
CA PHE A 197 2.00 -16.72 -13.20
C PHE A 197 1.56 -17.21 -11.82
N ALA A 198 1.87 -16.43 -10.79
CA ALA A 198 1.31 -16.61 -9.46
C ALA A 198 0.81 -15.25 -8.93
N TRP A 199 -0.20 -15.23 -8.06
CA TRP A 199 -0.59 -13.97 -7.39
C TRP A 199 0.40 -13.57 -6.30
N TYR A 200 0.98 -14.57 -5.64
CA TYR A 200 2.10 -14.44 -4.73
C TYR A 200 2.94 -15.71 -4.80
N VAL A 201 4.20 -15.62 -4.40
CA VAL A 201 5.09 -16.77 -4.31
C VAL A 201 5.65 -16.86 -2.90
N ALA A 202 5.41 -18.00 -2.25
CA ALA A 202 6.04 -18.36 -0.98
C ALA A 202 7.31 -19.15 -1.29
N PHE A 203 8.43 -18.57 -0.90
CA PHE A 203 9.75 -19.09 -1.20
C PHE A 203 10.53 -19.40 0.08
N TYR A 204 11.37 -20.42 0.01
CA TYR A 204 12.18 -20.85 1.14
C TYR A 204 13.59 -21.19 0.71
N THR A 205 14.60 -20.47 1.22
CA THR A 205 16.01 -20.79 0.98
C THR A 205 16.55 -21.74 2.04
N GLY A 206 15.98 -21.74 3.25
CA GLY A 206 16.39 -22.59 4.39
C GLY A 206 17.52 -22.01 5.25
N GLY A 207 17.85 -20.73 5.08
CA GLY A 207 18.94 -20.08 5.82
C GLY A 207 19.29 -18.70 5.26
N THR A 208 19.99 -17.88 6.03
CA THR A 208 20.64 -16.65 5.54
C THR A 208 21.92 -16.96 4.76
N GLN A 209 22.58 -15.94 4.19
CA GLN A 209 23.76 -16.06 3.34
C GLN A 209 23.49 -16.83 2.03
N ARG A 210 22.25 -16.74 1.56
CA ARG A 210 21.68 -17.41 0.40
C ARG A 210 21.02 -16.38 -0.52
N PRO A 211 21.81 -15.47 -1.13
CA PRO A 211 21.25 -14.42 -1.98
C PRO A 211 20.53 -15.00 -3.20
N VAL A 212 19.35 -14.47 -3.53
CA VAL A 212 18.47 -14.93 -4.60
C VAL A 212 18.38 -13.88 -5.72
N PHE A 213 18.47 -14.32 -6.97
CA PHE A 213 18.53 -13.47 -8.18
C PHE A 213 17.37 -13.74 -9.15
N THR A 214 16.25 -14.23 -8.64
CA THR A 214 15.09 -14.56 -9.47
C THR A 214 14.51 -13.32 -10.15
N THR A 215 14.02 -13.49 -11.37
CA THR A 215 13.29 -12.43 -12.10
C THR A 215 11.81 -12.76 -12.22
N LEU A 216 10.95 -11.77 -11.95
CA LEU A 216 9.50 -11.85 -12.06
C LEU A 216 8.94 -10.69 -12.90
N TYR A 217 7.76 -10.87 -13.49
CA TYR A 217 7.12 -9.91 -14.38
C TYR A 217 5.70 -9.59 -13.90
N PRO A 218 5.56 -8.69 -12.91
CA PRO A 218 4.26 -8.19 -12.46
C PRO A 218 3.53 -7.42 -13.57
N VAL A 219 2.20 -7.55 -13.62
CA VAL A 219 1.33 -6.77 -14.50
C VAL A 219 0.24 -6.09 -13.69
N THR A 220 0.11 -4.78 -13.83
CA THR A 220 -0.87 -4.01 -13.06
C THR A 220 -2.27 -4.13 -13.69
N PRO A 221 -3.36 -3.90 -12.91
CA PRO A 221 -4.72 -3.91 -13.44
C PRO A 221 -4.96 -2.96 -14.63
N ASP A 222 -4.21 -1.87 -14.70
CA ASP A 222 -4.24 -0.89 -15.78
C ASP A 222 -3.21 -1.17 -16.90
N GLY A 223 -2.57 -2.34 -16.91
CA GLY A 223 -1.79 -2.85 -18.05
C GLY A 223 -0.32 -2.41 -18.10
N PHE A 224 0.20 -1.77 -17.05
CA PHE A 224 1.64 -1.53 -16.91
C PHE A 224 2.35 -2.84 -16.56
N ARG A 225 3.57 -3.00 -17.08
CA ARG A 225 4.36 -4.21 -16.95
C ARG A 225 5.70 -3.84 -16.36
N TYR A 226 6.07 -4.49 -15.27
CA TYR A 226 7.39 -4.34 -14.69
C TYR A 226 8.19 -5.64 -14.84
N ARG A 227 9.49 -5.52 -14.70
CA ARG A 227 10.42 -6.61 -14.39
C ARG A 227 10.99 -6.35 -13.01
N ILE A 228 10.92 -7.34 -12.14
CA ILE A 228 11.57 -7.33 -10.82
C ILE A 228 12.74 -8.30 -10.90
N ASP A 229 13.96 -7.81 -10.74
CA ASP A 229 15.15 -8.64 -10.48
C ASP A 229 15.45 -8.57 -8.99
N LEU A 230 15.35 -9.70 -8.29
CA LEU A 230 15.62 -9.75 -6.85
C LEU A 230 17.06 -9.34 -6.50
N ASN A 231 17.98 -9.39 -7.46
CA ASN A 231 19.31 -8.80 -7.38
C ASN A 231 20.10 -9.17 -6.11
N GLY A 232 19.92 -10.37 -5.58
CA GLY A 232 20.66 -10.87 -4.45
C GLY A 232 20.11 -10.47 -3.08
N ILE A 233 18.80 -10.24 -2.95
CA ILE A 233 18.17 -10.29 -1.63
C ILE A 233 18.46 -11.64 -0.97
N ASP A 234 18.62 -11.66 0.34
CA ASP A 234 19.00 -12.82 1.13
C ASP A 234 17.97 -13.07 2.24
N PRO A 235 16.86 -13.75 1.91
CA PRO A 235 15.82 -14.14 2.85
C PRO A 235 16.09 -15.52 3.46
N HIS A 236 15.46 -15.80 4.59
CA HIS A 236 15.36 -17.17 5.13
C HIS A 236 14.18 -17.92 4.50
N GLY A 237 12.96 -17.52 4.86
CA GLY A 237 11.71 -17.84 4.16
C GLY A 237 10.96 -16.53 3.97
N TRP A 238 10.25 -16.35 2.86
CA TRP A 238 9.57 -15.09 2.59
C TRP A 238 8.42 -15.27 1.61
N VAL A 239 7.55 -14.27 1.56
CA VAL A 239 6.52 -14.15 0.53
C VAL A 239 6.80 -12.92 -0.32
N GLN A 240 6.79 -13.12 -1.64
CA GLN A 240 6.81 -12.05 -2.64
C GLN A 240 5.43 -11.95 -3.29
N TYR A 241 4.89 -10.74 -3.33
CA TYR A 241 3.69 -10.43 -4.09
C TYR A 241 3.72 -9.00 -4.61
N ALA A 242 2.71 -8.63 -5.39
CA ALA A 242 2.52 -7.27 -5.87
C ALA A 242 1.06 -6.85 -5.68
N ASN A 243 0.85 -5.59 -5.29
CA ASN A 243 -0.48 -5.00 -5.16
C ASN A 243 -0.44 -3.50 -5.50
N GLY A 244 -1.60 -2.84 -5.51
CA GLY A 244 -1.71 -1.43 -5.88
C GLY A 244 -1.53 -0.42 -4.75
N VAL A 245 -1.28 -0.84 -3.49
CA VAL A 245 -1.39 0.05 -2.30
C VAL A 245 -0.35 -0.19 -1.19
N GLY A 246 0.45 -1.25 -1.30
CA GLY A 246 1.43 -1.67 -0.29
C GLY A 246 0.76 -2.30 0.91
N PHE A 247 0.93 -1.65 2.05
CA PHE A 247 0.23 -1.98 3.30
C PHE A 247 -0.86 -0.94 3.58
N LEU A 248 -1.80 -1.29 4.47
CA LEU A 248 -2.88 -0.41 4.88
C LEU A 248 -2.63 0.13 6.28
N ASP A 249 -2.92 1.41 6.49
CA ASP A 249 -2.98 2.03 7.82
C ASP A 249 -4.21 1.53 8.59
N ALA A 250 -4.32 1.89 9.86
CA ALA A 250 -5.38 1.48 10.77
C ALA A 250 -6.80 1.90 10.34
N ASP A 251 -6.93 2.88 9.45
CA ASP A 251 -8.18 3.32 8.85
C ASP A 251 -8.48 2.67 7.48
N GLY A 252 -7.57 1.81 6.99
CA GLY A 252 -7.67 1.13 5.70
C GLY A 252 -7.10 1.93 4.52
N SER A 253 -6.52 3.10 4.73
CA SER A 253 -5.87 3.89 3.68
C SER A 253 -4.48 3.33 3.30
N PRO A 254 -3.98 3.57 2.06
CA PRO A 254 -2.64 3.14 1.67
C PRO A 254 -1.53 3.80 2.51
N LEU A 255 -0.67 3.00 3.11
CA LEU A 255 0.30 3.42 4.11
C LEU A 255 1.57 4.06 3.50
N TYR A 256 2.11 3.50 2.41
CA TYR A 256 3.40 3.90 1.81
C TYR A 256 4.59 3.90 2.81
N ARG A 257 4.57 2.97 3.76
CA ARG A 257 5.63 2.76 4.77
C ARG A 257 5.82 1.27 4.96
N ASN A 258 6.96 0.88 5.50
CA ASN A 258 7.16 -0.49 6.00
C ASN A 258 6.26 -0.81 7.21
N VAL A 259 6.04 -2.10 7.48
CA VAL A 259 5.31 -2.58 8.67
C VAL A 259 6.23 -3.35 9.61
N LEU A 260 5.90 -3.31 10.90
CA LEU A 260 6.66 -3.95 11.98
C LEU A 260 5.76 -4.97 12.70
N ALA A 261 6.30 -6.16 12.98
CA ALA A 261 5.62 -7.13 13.84
C ALA A 261 5.31 -6.53 15.22
N ALA A 262 4.17 -6.91 15.80
CA ALA A 262 3.81 -6.47 17.13
C ALA A 262 4.82 -7.01 18.18
N PRO A 263 5.20 -6.23 19.21
CA PRO A 263 6.18 -6.66 20.22
C PRO A 263 5.81 -7.94 20.99
N ASP A 264 4.51 -8.28 21.04
CA ASP A 264 3.95 -9.45 21.70
C ASP A 264 3.56 -10.58 20.73
N ALA A 265 3.92 -10.46 19.43
CA ALA A 265 3.71 -11.51 18.45
C ALA A 265 4.46 -12.79 18.85
N ALA A 266 3.77 -13.94 18.81
CA ALA A 266 4.35 -15.23 19.17
C ALA A 266 5.43 -15.70 18.19
N ASP A 267 5.27 -15.34 16.90
CA ASP A 267 6.23 -15.62 15.83
C ASP A 267 6.36 -14.38 14.93
N PRO A 268 7.22 -13.42 15.31
CA PRO A 268 7.26 -12.11 14.67
C PRO A 268 7.74 -12.16 13.20
N ALA A 269 8.54 -13.15 12.80
CA ALA A 269 8.93 -13.37 11.40
C ALA A 269 7.73 -13.60 10.46
N THR A 270 6.64 -14.20 10.98
CA THR A 270 5.45 -14.48 10.14
C THR A 270 4.56 -13.25 9.92
N LEU A 271 4.81 -12.14 10.61
CA LEU A 271 4.05 -10.89 10.49
C LEU A 271 2.54 -11.07 10.71
N THR A 272 2.12 -12.11 11.45
CA THR A 272 0.70 -12.42 11.70
C THR A 272 -0.01 -11.37 12.55
N THR A 273 0.74 -10.68 13.42
CA THR A 273 0.26 -9.52 14.19
C THR A 273 1.21 -8.36 13.94
N LEU A 274 0.67 -7.22 13.49
CA LEU A 274 1.43 -6.01 13.18
C LEU A 274 1.18 -4.91 14.21
N GLN A 275 2.20 -4.09 14.49
CA GLN A 275 2.10 -2.95 15.40
C GLN A 275 1.22 -1.84 14.78
N GLY A 276 0.45 -1.15 15.61
CA GLY A 276 -0.29 0.05 15.19
C GLY A 276 -1.62 -0.21 14.47
N GLY A 277 -2.06 -1.46 14.36
CA GLY A 277 -3.32 -1.79 13.69
C GLY A 277 -3.25 -1.71 12.15
N VAL A 278 -2.04 -1.58 11.60
CA VAL A 278 -1.78 -1.71 10.16
C VAL A 278 -2.03 -3.14 9.69
N SER A 279 -2.25 -3.32 8.38
CA SER A 279 -2.50 -4.64 7.79
C SER A 279 -1.82 -4.80 6.43
N LEU A 280 -1.63 -6.05 6.02
CA LEU A 280 -1.18 -6.35 4.66
C LEU A 280 -2.34 -6.18 3.68
N ALA A 281 -2.16 -5.42 2.59
CA ALA A 281 -3.13 -5.43 1.52
C ALA A 281 -2.95 -6.70 0.67
N PRO A 282 -4.04 -7.32 0.19
CA PRO A 282 -3.95 -8.56 -0.58
C PRO A 282 -3.22 -8.35 -1.92
N PRO A 283 -2.64 -9.41 -2.51
CA PRO A 283 -2.10 -9.36 -3.87
C PRO A 283 -3.17 -8.95 -4.87
N SER A 284 -2.82 -8.10 -5.83
CA SER A 284 -3.74 -7.65 -6.88
C SER A 284 -3.11 -7.59 -8.28
N ALA A 285 -1.83 -7.93 -8.40
CA ALA A 285 -1.10 -7.99 -9.66
C ALA A 285 -0.48 -9.38 -9.86
N PRO A 286 -0.73 -10.08 -10.98
CA PRO A 286 -0.11 -11.38 -11.27
C PRO A 286 1.40 -11.23 -11.49
N LEU A 287 2.19 -12.12 -10.88
CA LEU A 287 3.63 -12.28 -11.04
C LEU A 287 3.93 -13.36 -12.07
N PHE A 288 4.26 -12.97 -13.31
CA PHE A 288 4.65 -13.93 -14.33
C PHE A 288 6.13 -14.35 -14.19
N PHE A 289 6.44 -15.58 -14.60
CA PHE A 289 7.82 -16.11 -14.61
C PHE A 289 8.58 -15.79 -15.91
N ALA A 290 7.88 -15.28 -16.90
CA ALA A 290 8.39 -14.79 -18.18
C ALA A 290 7.55 -13.58 -18.62
N PRO A 291 7.97 -12.78 -19.61
CA PRO A 291 7.11 -11.73 -20.15
C PRO A 291 5.72 -12.29 -20.54
N PRO A 292 4.62 -11.64 -20.12
CA PRO A 292 3.28 -12.20 -20.26
C PRO A 292 2.85 -12.28 -21.72
N ALA A 293 2.21 -13.39 -22.11
CA ALA A 293 1.63 -13.55 -23.43
C ALA A 293 0.30 -12.75 -23.55
N PRO A 294 -0.01 -12.13 -24.70
CA PRO A 294 -1.23 -11.35 -24.88
C PRO A 294 -2.51 -12.12 -24.58
N GLU A 295 -2.61 -13.40 -24.92
CA GLU A 295 -3.83 -14.17 -24.67
C GLU A 295 -4.00 -14.51 -23.18
N THR A 296 -2.91 -14.59 -22.41
CA THR A 296 -2.98 -14.71 -20.94
C THR A 296 -3.47 -13.42 -20.30
N LEU A 297 -3.00 -12.26 -20.79
CA LEU A 297 -3.50 -10.96 -20.34
C LEU A 297 -5.00 -10.82 -20.64
N HIS A 298 -5.43 -11.21 -21.84
CA HIS A 298 -6.83 -11.22 -22.21
C HIS A 298 -7.66 -12.15 -21.31
N ALA A 299 -7.17 -13.35 -21.00
CA ALA A 299 -7.85 -14.29 -20.10
C ALA A 299 -7.99 -13.75 -18.66
N LEU A 300 -7.07 -12.87 -18.24
CA LEU A 300 -7.13 -12.17 -16.96
C LEU A 300 -7.96 -10.88 -16.99
N GLY A 301 -8.47 -10.47 -18.16
CA GLY A 301 -9.14 -9.17 -18.32
C GLY A 301 -8.20 -7.97 -18.21
N LEU A 302 -6.88 -8.18 -18.37
CA LEU A 302 -5.86 -7.13 -18.27
C LEU A 302 -5.63 -6.45 -19.63
N PRO A 303 -5.48 -5.12 -19.67
CA PRO A 303 -5.14 -4.40 -20.89
C PRO A 303 -3.79 -4.85 -21.48
N THR A 304 -3.72 -4.98 -22.81
CA THR A 304 -2.46 -5.26 -23.53
C THR A 304 -1.58 -4.02 -23.72
N ALA A 305 -2.11 -2.84 -23.41
CA ALA A 305 -1.42 -1.55 -23.41
C ALA A 305 -1.79 -0.77 -22.15
N PRO A 306 -0.88 0.04 -21.59
CA PRO A 306 -1.12 0.76 -20.34
C PRO A 306 -2.23 1.82 -20.50
N VAL A 307 -3.14 1.89 -19.53
CA VAL A 307 -4.18 2.91 -19.43
C VAL A 307 -3.66 4.05 -18.57
N LEU A 308 -3.56 5.25 -19.14
CA LEU A 308 -3.00 6.40 -18.43
C LEU A 308 -3.87 6.88 -17.26
N PRO A 309 -3.24 7.33 -16.16
CA PRO A 309 -3.95 8.01 -15.09
C PRO A 309 -4.28 9.45 -15.53
N GLU A 310 -5.55 9.84 -15.43
CA GLU A 310 -5.99 11.22 -15.71
C GLU A 310 -7.07 11.65 -14.72
N VAL A 311 -6.90 12.87 -14.20
CA VAL A 311 -7.93 13.64 -13.49
C VAL A 311 -8.36 14.77 -14.41
N ARG A 312 -9.66 15.02 -14.52
CA ARG A 312 -10.22 16.09 -15.37
C ARG A 312 -10.59 17.35 -14.61
N ALA A 313 -11.07 17.18 -13.39
CA ALA A 313 -11.57 18.26 -12.56
C ALA A 313 -11.26 18.01 -11.09
N LEU A 314 -11.06 19.11 -10.35
CA LEU A 314 -10.95 19.15 -8.90
C LEU A 314 -11.69 20.38 -8.38
N SER A 315 -12.67 20.17 -7.50
CA SER A 315 -13.39 21.23 -6.78
C SER A 315 -13.41 20.95 -5.28
N PHE A 316 -13.79 21.94 -4.48
CA PHE A 316 -13.93 21.82 -3.04
C PHE A 316 -15.32 22.30 -2.60
N GLU A 317 -15.96 21.51 -1.76
CA GLU A 317 -17.29 21.74 -1.20
C GLU A 317 -17.21 21.78 0.32
N SER A 318 -17.96 22.68 0.93
CA SER A 318 -18.13 22.78 2.38
C SER A 318 -19.45 23.48 2.69
N ASP A 319 -19.73 23.73 3.97
CA ASP A 319 -20.88 24.53 4.40
C ASP A 319 -20.74 26.03 4.05
N LEU A 320 -19.58 26.46 3.56
CA LEU A 320 -19.32 27.84 3.15
C LEU A 320 -19.12 27.94 1.62
N PRO A 321 -19.51 29.07 1.00
CA PRO A 321 -19.35 29.24 -0.44
C PRO A 321 -17.88 29.43 -0.83
N ARG A 322 -17.60 29.31 -2.15
CA ARG A 322 -16.31 29.71 -2.78
C ARG A 322 -15.07 28.99 -2.23
N ASN A 323 -15.13 27.67 -2.12
CA ASN A 323 -14.04 26.84 -1.62
C ASN A 323 -13.51 27.24 -0.22
N THR A 324 -14.39 27.69 0.67
CA THR A 324 -13.99 28.20 1.99
C THR A 324 -14.26 27.15 3.07
N ALA A 325 -13.40 26.97 4.06
CA ALA A 325 -13.64 26.15 5.24
C ALA A 325 -13.47 26.98 6.50
N SER A 326 -14.27 26.70 7.54
CA SER A 326 -13.99 27.22 8.88
C SER A 326 -12.78 26.50 9.47
N LEU A 327 -12.02 27.19 10.32
CA LEU A 327 -10.89 26.63 11.06
C LEU A 327 -11.26 25.29 11.72
N GLY A 328 -10.56 24.22 11.35
CA GLY A 328 -10.76 22.87 11.90
C GLY A 328 -12.08 22.20 11.53
N SER A 329 -12.81 22.70 10.53
CA SER A 329 -14.06 22.06 10.05
C SER A 329 -13.89 21.29 8.74
N GLY A 330 -12.88 21.65 7.94
CA GLY A 330 -12.58 20.96 6.69
C GLY A 330 -13.67 21.07 5.63
N GLY A 331 -13.85 20.01 4.84
CA GLY A 331 -14.84 19.92 3.76
C GLY A 331 -14.62 18.68 2.90
N THR A 332 -15.06 18.72 1.65
CA THR A 332 -14.96 17.61 0.71
C THR A 332 -14.39 18.08 -0.62
N PHE A 333 -13.28 17.48 -1.04
CA PHE A 333 -12.82 17.62 -2.43
C PHE A 333 -13.62 16.69 -3.33
N VAL A 334 -13.99 17.18 -4.50
CA VAL A 334 -14.66 16.41 -5.54
C VAL A 334 -13.74 16.36 -6.76
N MET A 335 -13.37 15.15 -7.16
CA MET A 335 -12.52 14.92 -8.33
C MET A 335 -13.25 14.08 -9.37
N GLU A 336 -12.88 14.23 -10.64
CA GLU A 336 -13.32 13.35 -11.73
C GLU A 336 -12.10 12.64 -12.34
N ALA A 337 -12.04 11.31 -12.21
CA ALA A 337 -10.98 10.47 -12.78
C ALA A 337 -11.48 9.65 -13.97
N ILE A 338 -10.64 9.47 -14.98
CA ILE A 338 -10.98 8.63 -16.16
C ILE A 338 -10.67 7.15 -15.90
N ALA A 339 -9.65 6.87 -15.08
CA ALA A 339 -9.18 5.53 -14.78
C ALA A 339 -9.07 5.33 -13.26
N GLY A 340 -9.26 4.09 -12.81
CA GLY A 340 -9.03 3.67 -11.42
C GLY A 340 -7.54 3.65 -11.05
N GLY A 341 -7.25 3.50 -9.75
CA GLY A 341 -5.89 3.48 -9.20
C GLY A 341 -5.86 4.17 -7.83
N THR A 342 -4.76 4.82 -7.45
CA THR A 342 -4.72 5.66 -6.23
C THR A 342 -4.58 7.15 -6.52
N TYR A 343 -4.94 7.99 -5.57
CA TYR A 343 -4.63 9.42 -5.64
C TYR A 343 -3.78 9.84 -4.45
N GLU A 344 -3.05 10.93 -4.64
CA GLU A 344 -2.46 11.72 -3.56
C GLU A 344 -2.92 13.16 -3.74
N LEU A 345 -3.60 13.68 -2.72
CA LEU A 345 -4.00 15.09 -2.62
C LEU A 345 -3.19 15.73 -1.49
N VAL A 346 -2.48 16.80 -1.80
CA VAL A 346 -1.69 17.57 -0.82
C VAL A 346 -2.22 18.99 -0.75
N ILE A 347 -2.62 19.42 0.45
CA ILE A 347 -2.86 20.82 0.81
C ILE A 347 -1.52 21.38 1.28
N SER A 348 -0.92 22.27 0.49
CA SER A 348 0.39 22.86 0.79
C SER A 348 0.26 24.03 1.75
N ARG A 349 1.06 24.01 2.83
CA ARG A 349 1.11 25.04 3.87
C ARG A 349 1.57 26.39 3.36
N ASP A 350 2.55 26.39 2.47
CA ASP A 350 3.22 27.58 1.94
C ASP A 350 2.89 27.85 0.47
N GLY A 351 2.17 26.93 -0.18
CA GLY A 351 1.79 27.00 -1.59
C GLY A 351 2.89 26.58 -2.56
N VAL A 352 4.05 26.12 -2.07
CA VAL A 352 5.23 25.77 -2.88
C VAL A 352 5.71 24.35 -2.58
N ASP A 353 5.84 23.98 -1.31
CA ASP A 353 6.19 22.64 -0.89
C ASP A 353 4.93 21.77 -0.81
N PHE A 354 4.89 20.72 -1.64
CA PHE A 354 3.85 19.71 -1.65
C PHE A 354 4.44 18.34 -1.33
N SER A 355 5.46 18.29 -0.48
CA SER A 355 5.90 17.05 0.13
C SER A 355 4.77 16.46 0.98
N PRO A 356 4.41 15.18 0.80
CA PRO A 356 3.32 14.58 1.53
C PRO A 356 3.63 14.40 3.03
N ASP A 357 4.91 14.37 3.40
CA ASP A 357 5.35 14.20 4.79
C ASP A 357 5.69 15.52 5.48
N ALA A 358 5.59 16.66 4.78
CA ALA A 358 5.83 17.95 5.40
C ALA A 358 4.81 18.15 6.52
N PRO A 359 5.23 18.36 7.78
CA PRO A 359 4.30 18.30 8.91
C PRO A 359 3.22 19.39 8.92
N GLY A 360 3.45 20.51 8.23
CA GLY A 360 2.46 21.58 8.09
C GLY A 360 1.51 21.41 6.89
N ASN A 361 1.80 20.48 5.98
CA ASN A 361 0.90 20.14 4.88
C ASN A 361 -0.23 19.23 5.40
N ARG A 362 -1.23 18.97 4.57
CA ARG A 362 -2.16 17.85 4.76
C ARG A 362 -2.11 16.95 3.54
N THR A 363 -1.93 15.65 3.77
CA THR A 363 -1.94 14.64 2.71
C THR A 363 -3.15 13.74 2.87
N LEU A 364 -3.89 13.54 1.79
CA LEU A 364 -5.01 12.61 1.70
C LEU A 364 -4.72 11.61 0.58
N ARG A 365 -4.76 10.33 0.91
CA ARG A 365 -4.53 9.23 -0.02
C ARG A 365 -5.75 8.32 -0.04
N GLY A 366 -5.93 7.63 -1.15
CA GLY A 366 -7.00 6.67 -1.27
C GLY A 366 -7.01 5.98 -2.61
N VAL A 367 -7.82 4.93 -2.68
CA VAL A 367 -8.13 4.22 -3.92
C VAL A 367 -9.27 4.97 -4.62
N ARG A 368 -9.20 5.05 -5.93
CA ARG A 368 -10.22 5.65 -6.79
C ARG A 368 -10.73 4.63 -7.79
N VAL A 369 -12.00 4.74 -8.13
CA VAL A 369 -12.58 4.12 -9.33
C VAL A 369 -12.80 5.19 -10.41
N PRO A 370 -12.97 4.80 -11.69
CA PRO A 370 -13.39 5.75 -12.73
C PRO A 370 -14.67 6.51 -12.34
N GLY A 371 -14.72 7.81 -12.66
CA GLY A 371 -15.85 8.69 -12.38
C GLY A 371 -15.59 9.72 -11.28
N THR A 372 -16.68 10.27 -10.73
CA THR A 372 -16.64 11.27 -9.67
C THR A 372 -16.32 10.63 -8.33
N GLN A 373 -15.35 11.17 -7.59
CA GLN A 373 -14.95 10.71 -6.26
C GLN A 373 -14.99 11.88 -5.28
N ARG A 374 -15.29 11.57 -4.01
CA ARG A 374 -15.40 12.53 -2.90
C ARG A 374 -14.34 12.19 -1.86
N ILE A 375 -13.52 13.16 -1.50
CA ILE A 375 -12.41 13.01 -0.56
C ILE A 375 -12.68 13.95 0.62
N ALA A 376 -12.95 13.38 1.78
CA ALA A 376 -13.19 14.15 2.99
C ALA A 376 -11.87 14.72 3.55
N TRP A 377 -11.93 15.96 4.02
CA TRP A 377 -10.88 16.61 4.80
C TRP A 377 -11.51 17.14 6.09
N ASP A 378 -10.82 16.92 7.20
CA ASP A 378 -11.23 17.28 8.57
C ASP A 378 -10.84 18.72 8.98
N GLY A 379 -10.08 19.44 8.15
CA GLY A 379 -9.60 20.77 8.49
C GLY A 379 -8.24 20.79 9.17
N LEU A 380 -7.58 19.63 9.30
CA LEU A 380 -6.31 19.46 10.02
C LEU A 380 -5.11 19.37 9.07
N ASP A 381 -3.92 19.63 9.60
CA ASP A 381 -2.62 19.33 8.97
C ASP A 381 -2.14 17.91 9.32
N ASN A 382 -0.95 17.52 8.86
CA ASN A 382 -0.34 16.21 9.11
C ASN A 382 0.05 15.99 10.58
N ARG A 383 0.05 17.04 11.42
CA ARG A 383 0.25 16.94 12.87
C ARG A 383 -1.08 16.93 13.64
N GLU A 384 -2.19 16.75 12.94
CA GLU A 384 -3.53 16.76 13.54
C GLU A 384 -3.86 18.10 14.22
N HIS A 385 -3.24 19.21 13.78
CA HIS A 385 -3.60 20.55 14.21
C HIS A 385 -4.51 21.23 13.19
N PRO A 386 -5.48 22.06 13.60
CA PRO A 386 -6.30 22.84 12.68
C PRO A 386 -5.43 23.68 11.76
N LEU A 387 -5.59 23.56 10.45
CA LEU A 387 -4.85 24.35 9.46
C LEU A 387 -5.22 25.84 9.65
N PRO A 388 -4.28 26.73 10.00
CA PRO A 388 -4.60 28.14 10.28
C PRO A 388 -5.39 28.89 9.20
N ALA A 389 -5.98 30.04 9.56
CA ALA A 389 -6.63 30.91 8.57
C ALA A 389 -5.64 31.36 7.49
N GLY A 390 -6.06 31.30 6.23
CA GLY A 390 -5.19 31.56 5.07
C GLY A 390 -5.76 31.04 3.76
N VAL A 391 -5.03 31.25 2.66
CA VAL A 391 -5.34 30.67 1.35
C VAL A 391 -4.27 29.64 1.03
N TYR A 392 -4.70 28.43 0.67
CA TYR A 392 -3.80 27.30 0.43
C TYR A 392 -3.96 26.77 -0.99
N GLN A 393 -2.85 26.36 -1.58
CA GLN A 393 -2.84 25.62 -2.84
C GLN A 393 -3.05 24.14 -2.53
N VAL A 394 -3.93 23.52 -3.29
CA VAL A 394 -4.20 22.09 -3.23
C VAL A 394 -3.76 21.48 -4.54
N ARG A 395 -3.03 20.37 -4.49
CA ARG A 395 -2.62 19.61 -5.67
C ARG A 395 -3.10 18.18 -5.54
N ILE A 396 -3.75 17.67 -6.58
CA ILE A 396 -4.05 16.25 -6.70
C ILE A 396 -3.26 15.65 -7.86
N GLN A 397 -2.74 14.45 -7.65
CA GLN A 397 -2.19 13.59 -8.69
C GLN A 397 -2.78 12.20 -8.57
N THR A 398 -2.98 11.58 -9.72
CA THR A 398 -3.32 10.16 -9.79
C THR A 398 -2.13 9.36 -10.24
N LYS A 399 -2.04 8.13 -9.73
CA LYS A 399 -0.95 7.22 -10.04
C LYS A 399 -1.48 6.12 -10.96
N GLY A 400 -0.77 5.88 -12.05
CA GLY A 400 -1.02 4.82 -13.02
C GLY A 400 0.16 3.86 -13.04
N GLY A 401 -0.13 2.59 -13.28
CA GLY A 401 0.83 1.52 -13.10
C GLY A 401 1.33 1.40 -11.67
N GLU A 402 0.64 1.99 -10.70
CA GLU A 402 1.12 1.92 -9.33
C GLU A 402 1.15 0.47 -8.88
N THR A 403 2.33 0.07 -8.42
CA THR A 403 2.53 -1.23 -7.85
C THR A 403 3.56 -1.16 -6.75
N HIS A 404 3.18 -1.78 -5.65
CA HIS A 404 4.00 -2.04 -4.50
C HIS A 404 4.48 -3.48 -4.58
N PHE A 405 5.68 -3.71 -4.04
CA PHE A 405 6.37 -4.98 -4.05
C PHE A 405 6.76 -5.37 -2.62
N PRO A 406 5.78 -5.70 -1.75
CA PRO A 406 6.09 -6.09 -0.39
C PRO A 406 7.07 -7.26 -0.31
N LEU A 407 8.09 -7.09 0.51
CA LEU A 407 9.08 -8.08 0.89
C LEU A 407 8.83 -8.45 2.35
N LEU A 408 8.22 -9.60 2.60
CA LEU A 408 7.89 -10.03 3.95
C LEU A 408 9.05 -10.82 4.54
N ASP A 409 9.74 -10.26 5.55
CA ASP A 409 10.82 -10.96 6.29
C ASP A 409 12.04 -11.29 5.41
N VAL A 410 12.53 -10.29 4.66
CA VAL A 410 13.75 -10.40 3.85
C VAL A 410 14.93 -9.78 4.59
N GLU A 411 15.83 -10.62 5.12
CA GLU A 411 16.89 -10.21 6.06
C GLU A 411 17.89 -9.23 5.48
N ASN A 412 18.47 -9.53 4.31
CA ASN A 412 19.52 -8.70 3.75
C ASN A 412 19.27 -8.36 2.28
N ALA A 413 19.73 -7.19 1.87
CA ALA A 413 19.81 -6.77 0.47
C ALA A 413 21.07 -5.92 0.29
N LEU A 414 22.25 -6.53 0.43
CA LEU A 414 23.53 -5.81 0.41
C LEU A 414 23.83 -5.09 -0.92
N THR A 415 23.13 -5.46 -2.00
CA THR A 415 23.21 -4.83 -3.32
C THR A 415 22.21 -3.68 -3.50
N GLY A 416 21.24 -3.53 -2.59
CA GLY A 416 20.12 -2.59 -2.73
C GLY A 416 18.93 -3.11 -3.52
N GLY A 417 18.92 -4.39 -3.90
CA GLY A 417 17.80 -5.02 -4.59
C GLY A 417 16.50 -5.09 -3.76
N PRO A 418 15.35 -5.37 -4.39
CA PRO A 418 15.16 -5.69 -5.82
C PRO A 418 15.31 -4.48 -6.77
N ILE A 419 15.68 -4.77 -8.01
CA ILE A 419 15.66 -3.81 -9.13
C ILE A 419 14.31 -3.91 -9.83
N TYR A 420 13.63 -2.78 -9.98
CA TYR A 420 12.40 -2.67 -10.78
C TYR A 420 12.74 -2.10 -12.15
N THR A 421 11.99 -2.50 -13.18
CA THR A 421 12.10 -1.89 -14.50
C THR A 421 10.73 -1.85 -15.16
N LEU A 422 10.20 -0.66 -15.43
CA LEU A 422 9.02 -0.45 -16.26
C LEU A 422 9.34 -0.84 -17.71
N LEU A 423 8.59 -1.79 -18.27
CA LEU A 423 8.86 -2.39 -19.58
C LEU A 423 8.06 -1.75 -20.72
N ASN A 424 6.94 -1.11 -20.40
CA ASN A 424 6.05 -0.48 -21.37
C ASN A 424 5.69 0.96 -20.96
N PRO A 425 6.69 1.85 -20.77
CA PRO A 425 6.44 3.25 -20.47
C PRO A 425 5.51 3.89 -21.49
N HIS A 426 4.51 4.64 -21.03
CA HIS A 426 3.65 5.38 -21.94
C HIS A 426 4.47 6.41 -22.72
N GLY A 427 4.30 6.45 -24.04
CA GLY A 427 5.04 7.38 -24.91
C GLY A 427 6.57 7.18 -24.90
N GLY A 428 7.07 6.11 -24.29
CA GLY A 428 8.50 5.87 -24.09
C GLY A 428 9.11 6.65 -22.92
N ASP A 429 8.31 7.38 -22.13
CA ASP A 429 8.80 8.18 -21.00
C ASP A 429 8.85 7.36 -19.71
N CYS A 430 10.05 7.30 -19.12
CA CYS A 430 10.30 6.57 -17.88
C CYS A 430 10.49 7.48 -16.66
N GLY A 431 10.21 8.77 -16.78
CA GLY A 431 10.38 9.71 -15.69
C GLY A 431 11.86 10.02 -15.36
N PRO A 432 12.11 10.83 -14.32
CA PRO A 432 13.41 11.44 -14.05
C PRO A 432 14.50 10.46 -13.62
N SER A 433 14.15 9.36 -12.94
CA SER A 433 15.10 8.31 -12.55
C SER A 433 15.18 7.15 -13.55
N GLY A 434 14.62 7.32 -14.75
CA GLY A 434 14.57 6.27 -15.77
C GLY A 434 13.63 5.12 -15.39
N CYS A 435 13.63 4.06 -16.20
CA CYS A 435 12.60 3.01 -16.08
C CYS A 435 12.74 2.18 -14.80
N SER A 436 13.83 2.35 -14.05
CA SER A 436 14.10 1.72 -12.76
C SER A 436 13.76 2.62 -11.56
N GLN A 437 13.03 3.71 -11.78
CA GLN A 437 12.49 4.54 -10.72
C GLN A 437 11.65 3.70 -9.74
N ALA A 438 11.99 3.81 -8.47
CA ALA A 438 11.21 3.27 -7.36
C ALA A 438 11.20 4.27 -6.19
N PHE A 439 10.42 3.94 -5.17
CA PHE A 439 10.24 4.75 -3.97
C PHE A 439 10.24 3.83 -2.75
N PHE A 440 10.77 4.34 -1.64
CA PHE A 440 10.75 3.65 -0.35
C PHE A 440 10.63 4.63 0.80
N ASP A 441 10.15 4.14 1.93
CA ASP A 441 10.16 4.88 3.18
C ASP A 441 10.31 3.92 4.37
N ASP A 442 11.52 3.91 4.91
CA ASP A 442 11.95 3.05 6.01
C ASP A 442 11.83 3.76 7.38
N ARG A 443 11.20 4.94 7.42
CA ARG A 443 11.04 5.70 8.66
C ARG A 443 9.84 5.22 9.49
N GLY A 444 9.92 5.41 10.81
CA GLY A 444 8.79 5.27 11.72
C GLY A 444 7.73 6.35 11.51
N TYR A 445 6.52 6.08 11.99
CA TYR A 445 5.31 6.86 11.73
C TYR A 445 4.31 6.72 12.87
N VAL A 446 3.29 7.57 12.86
CA VAL A 446 2.10 7.44 13.71
C VAL A 446 0.94 7.02 12.81
N THR A 447 0.28 5.94 13.18
CA THR A 447 -0.90 5.40 12.46
C THR A 447 -2.13 6.28 12.66
N ALA A 448 -3.14 6.12 11.81
CA ALA A 448 -4.41 6.86 11.90
C ALA A 448 -5.14 6.70 13.25
N ASN A 449 -4.85 5.65 14.04
CA ASN A 449 -5.42 5.45 15.38
C ASN A 449 -4.58 6.10 16.50
N GLY A 450 -3.50 6.81 16.17
CA GLY A 450 -2.61 7.48 17.11
C GLY A 450 -1.51 6.60 17.70
N THR A 451 -1.30 5.39 17.20
CA THR A 451 -0.22 4.50 17.67
C THR A 451 1.08 4.79 16.94
N GLU A 452 2.16 5.01 17.69
CA GLU A 452 3.51 5.16 17.16
C GLU A 452 4.11 3.79 16.76
N VAL A 453 4.71 3.72 15.58
CA VAL A 453 5.44 2.59 15.03
C VAL A 453 6.87 3.04 14.72
N GLY A 454 7.83 2.57 15.51
CA GLY A 454 9.21 3.08 15.48
C GLY A 454 9.31 4.49 16.07
N SER A 455 10.27 5.29 15.60
CA SER A 455 10.33 6.72 15.93
C SER A 455 9.83 7.55 14.77
N GLU A 456 8.89 8.47 14.99
CA GLU A 456 8.34 9.32 13.93
C GLU A 456 9.45 10.05 13.14
N ASN A 457 9.49 9.85 11.82
CA ASN A 457 10.54 10.32 10.91
C ASN A 457 11.96 9.78 11.17
N GLY A 458 12.16 9.00 12.23
CA GLY A 458 13.37 8.26 12.55
C GLY A 458 13.30 6.81 12.07
N PRO A 459 14.18 5.92 12.53
CA PRO A 459 14.15 4.52 12.13
C PRO A 459 12.97 3.75 12.76
N LEU A 460 12.56 2.65 12.11
CA LEU A 460 11.53 1.74 12.65
C LEU A 460 11.94 1.01 13.94
N CYS A 461 13.24 0.82 14.15
CA CYS A 461 13.80 0.24 15.37
C CYS A 461 14.98 1.10 15.86
N PRO A 462 15.30 1.11 17.18
CA PRO A 462 16.39 1.91 17.73
C PRO A 462 17.78 1.55 17.16
N SER A 463 17.95 0.31 16.72
CA SER A 463 19.18 -0.20 16.14
C SER A 463 18.90 -1.34 15.16
N PHE A 464 19.80 -1.52 14.21
CA PHE A 464 19.82 -2.65 13.27
C PHE A 464 21.23 -3.22 13.18
N ALA A 465 21.34 -4.50 12.86
CA ALA A 465 22.61 -5.09 12.44
C ALA A 465 23.00 -4.62 11.03
N GLY A 466 24.27 -4.26 10.87
CA GLY A 466 24.86 -4.00 9.57
C GLY A 466 24.49 -2.67 8.92
N ILE A 467 24.41 -2.68 7.59
CA ILE A 467 24.11 -1.51 6.77
C ILE A 467 22.63 -1.18 6.88
N VAL A 468 22.31 0.11 7.00
CA VAL A 468 20.95 0.65 6.95
C VAL A 468 20.93 1.73 5.86
N PRO A 469 19.86 1.82 5.04
CA PRO A 469 19.75 2.85 4.01
C PRO A 469 19.91 4.25 4.60
N GLN A 470 20.65 5.10 3.91
CA GLN A 470 20.80 6.51 4.25
C GLN A 470 20.73 7.35 2.97
N PRO A 471 19.73 8.25 2.81
CA PRO A 471 18.60 8.50 3.73
C PRO A 471 17.64 7.30 3.90
N LEU A 472 16.83 7.33 4.97
CA LEU A 472 15.79 6.32 5.28
C LEU A 472 14.56 6.42 4.37
N MET A 473 14.57 7.27 3.36
CA MET A 473 13.49 7.40 2.37
C MET A 473 14.08 7.80 1.02
N SER A 474 13.38 7.47 -0.06
CA SER A 474 13.72 8.00 -1.38
C SER A 474 13.44 9.51 -1.48
N SER A 475 14.02 10.17 -2.49
CA SER A 475 13.63 11.55 -2.80
C SER A 475 12.17 11.63 -3.30
N ARG A 476 11.64 12.85 -3.44
CA ARG A 476 10.32 13.07 -4.05
C ARG A 476 10.22 12.55 -5.48
N ASP A 477 11.33 12.55 -6.21
CA ASP A 477 11.42 12.02 -7.57
C ASP A 477 11.82 10.54 -7.58
N GLY A 478 11.79 9.88 -6.41
CA GLY A 478 12.17 8.49 -6.23
C GLY A 478 13.69 8.30 -6.16
N PHE A 479 14.10 7.06 -6.44
CA PHE A 479 15.49 6.65 -6.60
C PHE A 479 15.61 5.63 -7.73
N ASP A 480 16.83 5.46 -8.24
CA ASP A 480 17.13 4.37 -9.18
C ASP A 480 17.35 3.06 -8.40
N SER A 481 16.40 2.13 -8.52
CA SER A 481 16.46 0.81 -7.87
C SER A 481 17.58 -0.10 -8.39
N ALA A 482 18.22 0.23 -9.51
CA ALA A 482 19.43 -0.46 -9.97
C ALA A 482 20.68 -0.03 -9.19
N GLY A 483 20.62 1.08 -8.44
CA GLY A 483 21.67 1.54 -7.55
C GLY A 483 21.63 0.86 -6.18
N SER A 484 22.60 1.20 -5.33
CA SER A 484 22.74 0.63 -3.98
C SER A 484 22.13 1.50 -2.88
N LEU A 485 21.28 2.48 -3.22
CA LEU A 485 20.81 3.49 -2.25
C LEU A 485 20.05 2.86 -1.07
N ARG A 486 19.26 1.82 -1.36
CA ARG A 486 18.51 1.06 -0.35
C ARG A 486 19.20 -0.25 0.05
N ALA A 487 20.53 -0.32 -0.04
CA ALA A 487 21.26 -1.48 0.46
C ALA A 487 21.13 -1.60 1.98
N PHE A 488 20.87 -2.81 2.48
CA PHE A 488 20.77 -3.07 3.92
C PHE A 488 21.24 -4.47 4.30
N GLY A 489 21.54 -4.64 5.58
CA GLY A 489 21.83 -5.92 6.20
C GLY A 489 23.31 -6.19 6.45
N VAL A 490 23.62 -7.46 6.67
CA VAL A 490 24.93 -8.02 7.03
C VAL A 490 25.34 -9.12 6.04
N THR A 491 26.63 -9.44 6.00
CA THR A 491 27.15 -10.58 5.21
C THR A 491 26.96 -11.93 5.88
N GLU A 492 26.65 -11.96 7.18
CA GLU A 492 26.46 -13.16 7.97
C GLU A 492 25.44 -12.92 9.09
N GLY A 493 24.44 -13.80 9.18
CA GLY A 493 23.33 -13.67 10.12
C GLY A 493 22.26 -12.67 9.65
N GLY A 494 21.72 -11.91 10.60
CA GLY A 494 20.76 -10.84 10.35
C GLY A 494 19.28 -11.19 10.54
N ASN A 495 18.98 -12.47 10.81
CA ASN A 495 17.68 -12.97 11.24
C ASN A 495 17.74 -13.30 12.74
N ALA A 496 17.32 -12.37 13.59
CA ALA A 496 17.20 -12.64 15.03
C ALA A 496 15.82 -13.22 15.38
N ASN A 497 14.85 -13.09 14.47
CA ASN A 497 13.45 -13.44 14.65
C ASN A 497 12.88 -12.86 15.96
N ARG A 498 13.24 -11.61 16.25
CA ARG A 498 12.78 -10.89 17.43
C ARG A 498 12.65 -9.42 17.13
N VAL A 499 11.48 -8.86 17.46
CA VAL A 499 11.13 -7.47 17.16
C VAL A 499 12.19 -6.52 17.72
N CYS A 500 12.79 -5.74 16.82
CA CYS A 500 13.83 -4.76 17.11
C CYS A 500 15.04 -5.29 17.91
N ASP A 501 15.42 -6.55 17.71
CA ASP A 501 16.66 -7.07 18.26
C ASP A 501 17.88 -6.44 17.55
N PRO A 502 18.94 -6.01 18.27
CA PRO A 502 20.12 -5.41 17.66
C PRO A 502 20.92 -6.36 16.75
N ALA A 503 20.71 -7.68 16.86
CA ALA A 503 21.26 -8.65 15.92
C ALA A 503 20.41 -8.82 14.64
N GLY A 504 19.18 -8.30 14.65
CA GLY A 504 18.26 -8.27 13.53
C GLY A 504 18.53 -7.11 12.58
N THR A 505 18.28 -7.34 11.30
CA THR A 505 18.51 -6.38 10.21
C THR A 505 17.26 -5.54 9.94
N LEU A 506 17.30 -4.70 8.89
CA LEU A 506 16.16 -3.88 8.51
C LEU A 506 14.92 -4.76 8.23
N GLY A 507 15.07 -5.88 7.51
CA GLY A 507 13.94 -6.73 7.13
C GLY A 507 13.49 -7.77 8.15
N ASP A 508 14.34 -8.12 9.13
CA ASP A 508 14.00 -9.09 10.19
C ASP A 508 12.72 -8.66 10.93
N THR A 509 11.70 -9.51 10.94
CA THR A 509 10.38 -9.28 11.55
C THR A 509 9.62 -8.06 10.99
N LYS A 510 9.89 -7.70 9.73
CA LYS A 510 9.29 -6.54 9.05
C LYS A 510 8.79 -6.88 7.65
N GLY A 511 7.74 -6.16 7.25
CA GLY A 511 7.32 -6.10 5.84
C GLY A 511 7.91 -4.85 5.22
N LEU A 512 8.81 -5.01 4.26
CA LEU A 512 9.43 -3.88 3.57
C LEU A 512 8.64 -3.55 2.31
N ASP A 513 8.22 -2.30 2.17
CA ASP A 513 7.51 -1.82 1.00
C ASP A 513 8.48 -1.11 0.04
N LEU A 514 8.22 -1.29 -1.24
CA LEU A 514 9.00 -0.70 -2.33
C LEU A 514 8.01 -0.55 -3.48
N TRP A 515 7.86 0.66 -4.04
CA TRP A 515 6.81 0.90 -5.02
C TRP A 515 7.29 1.72 -6.21
N ALA A 516 6.56 1.64 -7.31
CA ALA A 516 6.77 2.43 -8.50
C ALA A 516 5.41 2.84 -9.09
N TYR A 517 5.37 3.99 -9.75
CA TYR A 517 4.18 4.46 -10.46
C TYR A 517 4.55 5.50 -11.52
N THR A 518 3.65 5.71 -12.48
CA THR A 518 3.67 6.83 -13.41
C THR A 518 2.65 7.88 -12.94
N PRO A 519 3.06 9.10 -12.58
CA PRO A 519 2.11 10.13 -12.14
C PRO A 519 1.32 10.70 -13.32
N SER A 520 0.08 11.10 -13.06
CA SER A 520 -0.67 12.00 -13.95
C SER A 520 -0.12 13.43 -13.87
N VAL A 521 -0.49 14.24 -14.86
CA VAL A 521 -0.36 15.69 -14.74
C VAL A 521 -1.13 16.15 -13.49
N PRO A 522 -0.52 16.95 -12.60
CA PRO A 522 -1.21 17.46 -11.42
C PRO A 522 -2.30 18.46 -11.81
N ILE A 523 -3.44 18.36 -11.14
CA ILE A 523 -4.46 19.41 -11.12
C ILE A 523 -4.36 20.17 -9.81
N THR A 524 -4.48 21.49 -9.87
CA THR A 524 -4.50 22.34 -8.69
C THR A 524 -5.83 23.05 -8.50
N THR A 525 -6.15 23.35 -7.26
CA THR A 525 -7.23 24.27 -6.87
C THR A 525 -6.78 25.06 -5.65
N THR A 526 -7.59 26.03 -5.23
CA THR A 526 -7.35 26.78 -3.99
C THR A 526 -8.49 26.59 -3.01
N ILE A 527 -8.12 26.57 -1.73
CA ILE A 527 -9.06 26.65 -0.62
C ILE A 527 -8.72 27.85 0.25
N GLN A 528 -9.73 28.38 0.93
CA GLN A 528 -9.56 29.42 1.94
C GLN A 528 -9.98 28.86 3.30
N VAL A 529 -9.12 28.94 4.31
CA VAL A 529 -9.51 28.72 5.70
C VAL A 529 -9.76 30.07 6.36
N VAL A 530 -10.90 30.22 7.03
CA VAL A 530 -11.27 31.42 7.79
C VAL A 530 -11.39 31.08 9.27
N ASP A 531 -10.99 32.02 10.13
CA ASP A 531 -11.20 31.88 11.57
C ASP A 531 -12.69 31.77 11.89
N THR A 532 -13.00 31.04 12.96
CA THR A 532 -14.37 30.78 13.43
C THR A 532 -15.12 32.00 14.01
N THR A 533 -14.65 33.23 13.76
CA THR A 533 -15.35 34.46 14.20
C THR A 533 -15.09 35.60 13.23
N ALA A 534 -15.82 35.62 12.12
CA ALA A 534 -15.99 36.85 11.35
C ALA A 534 -17.45 37.28 11.45
N VAL A 535 -17.79 38.03 12.51
CA VAL A 535 -18.99 38.89 12.45
C VAL A 535 -18.56 40.21 11.83
N ALA A 536 -18.99 40.47 10.61
CA ALA A 536 -18.83 41.78 10.00
C ALA A 536 -19.92 42.71 10.55
N LEU A 537 -19.53 43.75 11.30
CA LEU A 537 -20.46 44.82 11.71
C LEU A 537 -20.73 45.72 10.49
N VAL A 538 -21.97 45.69 10.00
CA VAL A 538 -22.39 46.47 8.82
C VAL A 538 -22.81 47.87 9.25
N HIS A 539 -23.57 47.96 10.34
CA HIS A 539 -24.03 49.23 10.88
C HIS A 539 -24.00 49.19 12.41
N PHE A 540 -23.58 50.29 13.03
CA PHE A 540 -23.68 50.48 14.47
C PHE A 540 -24.10 51.92 14.71
N ARG A 541 -25.27 52.11 15.32
CA ARG A 541 -25.80 53.42 15.64
C ARG A 541 -26.12 53.51 17.11
N VAL A 542 -25.68 54.59 17.72
CA VAL A 542 -26.09 55.01 19.06
C VAL A 542 -26.92 56.29 18.90
N GLU A 543 -28.13 56.28 19.43
CA GLU A 543 -28.99 57.47 19.53
C GLU A 543 -29.16 57.82 21.00
N VAL A 544 -28.80 59.05 21.35
CA VAL A 544 -28.95 59.61 22.70
C VAL A 544 -30.09 60.62 22.67
N SER A 545 -31.04 60.44 23.58
CA SER A 545 -32.14 61.39 23.81
C SER A 545 -32.15 61.82 25.27
N ILE A 546 -32.94 62.84 25.59
CA ILE A 546 -33.12 63.30 26.98
C ILE A 546 -33.72 62.22 27.91
N ASP A 547 -34.34 61.19 27.36
CA ASP A 547 -35.08 60.18 28.11
C ASP A 547 -34.46 58.77 28.04
N ALA A 548 -33.54 58.51 27.10
CA ALA A 548 -32.93 57.19 26.89
C ALA A 548 -31.69 57.24 25.97
N THR A 549 -30.79 56.26 26.16
CA THR A 549 -29.75 55.90 25.19
C THR A 549 -30.15 54.58 24.53
N SER A 550 -30.17 54.57 23.20
CA SER A 550 -30.39 53.36 22.41
C SER A 550 -29.19 53.03 21.55
N ALA A 551 -28.88 51.74 21.46
CA ALA A 551 -27.88 51.22 20.54
C ALA A 551 -28.54 50.21 19.61
N THR A 552 -28.32 50.34 18.31
CA THR A 552 -28.81 49.41 17.28
C THR A 552 -27.62 48.95 16.44
N TRP A 553 -27.61 47.68 16.07
CA TRP A 553 -26.54 47.15 15.24
C TRP A 553 -27.06 46.18 14.19
N GLU A 554 -26.44 46.27 13.02
CA GLU A 554 -26.64 45.34 11.94
C GLU A 554 -25.32 44.65 11.64
N THR A 555 -25.41 43.35 11.50
CA THR A 555 -24.33 42.47 11.13
C THR A 555 -24.56 42.00 9.69
N GLY A 556 -23.47 41.67 9.01
CA GLY A 556 -23.52 40.97 7.75
C GLY A 556 -23.87 39.50 7.98
N THR A 557 -23.22 38.60 7.26
CA THR A 557 -23.41 37.18 7.50
C THR A 557 -22.88 36.78 8.87
N GLU A 558 -23.77 36.31 9.75
CA GLU A 558 -23.45 35.80 11.08
C GLU A 558 -23.19 34.29 11.00
N HIS A 559 -21.93 33.88 10.87
CA HIS A 559 -21.58 32.46 10.97
C HIS A 559 -21.36 32.09 12.44
N HIS A 560 -22.12 31.11 12.95
CA HIS A 560 -21.88 30.48 14.25
C HIS A 560 -21.79 31.44 15.45
N THR A 561 -22.60 32.51 15.45
CA THR A 561 -22.68 33.48 16.55
C THR A 561 -23.79 33.08 17.53
N ALA A 562 -23.42 32.81 18.78
CA ALA A 562 -24.37 32.42 19.85
C ALA A 562 -25.04 33.63 20.51
N GLY A 563 -24.58 34.85 20.23
CA GLY A 563 -25.14 36.09 20.72
C GLY A 563 -24.10 37.20 20.82
N PHE A 564 -24.59 38.39 21.16
CA PHE A 564 -23.80 39.60 21.34
C PHE A 564 -23.84 40.04 22.80
N ARG A 565 -22.80 40.75 23.24
CA ARG A 565 -22.78 41.41 24.55
C ARG A 565 -22.47 42.88 24.34
N VAL A 566 -23.29 43.73 24.94
CA VAL A 566 -23.07 45.17 24.97
C VAL A 566 -22.55 45.54 26.36
N LEU A 567 -21.48 46.32 26.41
CA LEU A 567 -20.92 46.92 27.62
C LEU A 567 -21.17 48.42 27.56
N ALA A 568 -21.72 48.99 28.63
CA ALA A 568 -21.94 50.43 28.76
C ALA A 568 -21.34 50.91 30.08
N GLY A 569 -20.64 52.06 30.07
CA GLY A 569 -19.98 52.59 31.26
C GLY A 569 -19.97 54.12 31.31
N ALA A 570 -20.00 54.68 32.53
CA ALA A 570 -19.99 56.12 32.81
C ALA A 570 -18.57 56.71 33.01
N THR A 571 -17.53 55.88 32.94
CA THR A 571 -16.12 56.27 33.15
C THR A 571 -15.24 55.83 31.98
N ASP A 572 -14.09 56.49 31.80
CA ASP A 572 -13.16 56.25 30.68
C ASP A 572 -12.46 54.88 30.72
N ASP A 573 -12.59 54.13 31.83
CA ASP A 573 -11.86 52.89 32.09
C ASP A 573 -12.72 51.65 31.74
N LEU A 574 -12.98 51.45 30.45
CA LEU A 574 -13.57 50.21 29.90
C LEU A 574 -12.49 49.29 29.33
N ALA A 575 -11.48 48.96 30.14
CA ALA A 575 -10.60 47.84 29.82
C ALA A 575 -11.23 46.54 30.35
N PRO A 576 -11.25 45.45 29.57
CA PRO A 576 -11.59 44.13 30.11
C PRO A 576 -10.45 43.70 31.05
N ARG A 577 -10.52 44.08 32.33
CA ARG A 577 -9.58 43.57 33.33
C ARG A 577 -9.99 42.15 33.70
N THR A 578 -9.12 41.20 33.39
CA THR A 578 -9.17 39.81 33.85
C THR A 578 -8.80 39.76 35.33
N GLY A 579 -9.67 40.22 36.22
CA GLY A 579 -9.43 40.18 37.66
C GLY A 579 -10.55 40.83 38.46
N ASP A 580 -11.05 40.09 39.45
CA ASP A 580 -12.11 40.47 40.38
C ASP A 580 -11.82 41.81 41.09
N ALA A 581 -12.50 42.88 40.67
CA ALA A 581 -12.69 44.08 41.50
C ALA A 581 -13.94 44.86 41.05
N ALA A 582 -14.85 45.08 41.99
CA ALA A 582 -16.12 45.77 41.79
C ALA A 582 -15.92 47.29 41.60
N TYR A 583 -16.29 47.80 40.43
CA TYR A 583 -16.72 49.18 40.20
C TYR A 583 -18.05 49.16 39.45
N SER A 584 -18.92 50.13 39.75
CA SER A 584 -20.35 50.20 39.37
C SER A 584 -20.59 50.39 37.86
N SER A 585 -20.24 49.38 37.05
CA SER A 585 -20.73 49.22 35.69
C SER A 585 -21.99 48.35 35.72
N SER A 586 -23.08 48.84 35.16
CA SER A 586 -24.32 48.09 35.00
C SER A 586 -24.12 47.05 33.88
N TRP A 587 -23.90 45.80 34.26
CA TRP A 587 -23.76 44.69 33.33
C TRP A 587 -25.14 44.20 32.89
N HIS A 588 -25.55 44.55 31.67
CA HIS A 588 -26.80 44.03 31.10
C HIS A 588 -26.51 42.87 30.14
N TRP A 589 -27.15 41.72 30.41
CA TRP A 589 -27.20 40.60 29.47
C TRP A 589 -28.32 40.86 28.49
N TRP A 590 -28.01 40.88 27.20
CA TRP A 590 -29.02 41.13 26.18
C TRP A 590 -28.90 40.15 25.03
N TYR A 591 -30.03 39.60 24.62
CA TYR A 591 -30.14 38.66 23.51
C TYR A 591 -31.11 39.26 22.48
N GLY A 592 -30.56 39.94 21.47
CA GLY A 592 -31.29 40.54 20.34
C GLY A 592 -30.40 41.55 19.58
N ARG A 593 -30.96 42.35 18.65
CA ARG A 593 -30.23 43.32 17.80
C ARG A 593 -30.32 44.81 18.19
N ASP A 594 -31.05 45.13 19.26
CA ASP A 594 -31.27 46.50 19.73
C ASP A 594 -30.97 46.62 21.24
N LEU A 595 -30.83 47.79 21.81
CA LEU A 595 -30.75 47.94 23.26
C LEU A 595 -31.36 49.27 23.65
N HIS A 596 -32.22 49.27 24.67
CA HIS A 596 -32.80 50.48 25.26
C HIS A 596 -32.40 50.54 26.73
N LEU A 597 -31.62 51.55 27.09
CA LEU A 597 -31.20 51.81 28.46
C LEU A 597 -32.03 52.97 29.03
N GLY A 598 -32.57 52.77 30.23
CA GLY A 598 -33.47 53.70 30.89
C GLY A 598 -32.78 54.93 31.48
N LYS A 599 -33.63 55.87 31.91
CA LYS A 599 -33.38 57.28 32.26
C LYS A 599 -32.27 57.64 33.27
N SER A 600 -31.64 56.68 33.95
CA SER A 600 -30.80 56.99 35.14
C SER A 600 -29.30 57.08 34.89
N ASP A 601 -28.79 56.66 33.74
CA ASP A 601 -27.34 56.47 33.55
C ASP A 601 -26.86 57.16 32.27
N VAL A 602 -26.00 58.18 32.41
CA VAL A 602 -25.24 58.77 31.30
C VAL A 602 -24.05 57.84 31.02
N TYR A 603 -24.07 57.12 29.91
CA TYR A 603 -22.96 56.26 29.48
C TYR A 603 -22.07 57.00 28.48
N ASN A 604 -20.77 57.08 28.76
CA ASN A 604 -19.80 57.77 27.90
C ASN A 604 -19.20 56.83 26.83
N ARG A 605 -19.33 55.51 27.00
CA ARG A 605 -18.83 54.50 26.06
C ARG A 605 -19.75 53.30 25.99
N ILE A 606 -19.93 52.78 24.77
CA ILE A 606 -20.64 51.53 24.47
C ILE A 606 -19.72 50.62 23.63
N VAL A 607 -19.55 49.37 24.06
CA VAL A 607 -18.72 48.35 23.37
C VAL A 607 -19.58 47.14 23.02
N LEU A 608 -19.51 46.66 21.78
CA LEU A 608 -20.18 45.44 21.31
C LEU A 608 -19.17 44.29 21.19
N LEU A 609 -19.49 43.12 21.75
CA LEU A 609 -18.67 41.90 21.72
C LEU A 609 -19.49 40.74 21.13
N ALA A 610 -18.88 39.91 20.28
CA ALA A 610 -19.54 38.73 19.68
C ALA A 610 -19.06 37.42 20.34
N ARG A 611 -19.97 36.46 20.53
CA ARG A 611 -19.66 35.12 21.08
C ARG A 611 -19.78 34.03 20.02
N GLY A 612 -18.71 33.26 19.81
CA GLY A 612 -18.76 32.05 18.97
C GLY A 612 -19.54 30.88 19.60
N SER A 613 -20.16 30.03 18.78
CA SER A 613 -21.05 28.94 19.20
C SER A 613 -20.38 27.71 19.80
N GLY A 614 -19.04 27.62 19.78
CA GLY A 614 -18.26 26.52 20.37
C GLY A 614 -17.83 26.73 21.83
N ALA A 615 -18.15 27.86 22.45
CA ALA A 615 -17.73 28.15 23.82
C ALA A 615 -18.66 27.48 24.85
N GLU A 616 -18.21 26.36 25.43
CA GLU A 616 -18.87 25.68 26.56
C GLU A 616 -19.24 26.65 27.69
N ARG A 617 -20.32 26.33 28.42
CA ARG A 617 -20.85 27.14 29.54
C ARG A 617 -19.90 27.08 30.76
N GLY A 618 -18.73 27.71 30.68
CA GLY A 618 -17.75 27.83 31.76
C GLY A 618 -17.23 29.26 31.88
N ARG A 619 -17.09 29.75 33.12
CA ARG A 619 -16.97 31.18 33.49
C ARG A 619 -15.73 31.95 33.00
N ASN A 620 -14.87 31.40 32.15
CA ASN A 620 -13.72 32.13 31.61
C ASN A 620 -13.34 31.57 30.23
N ARG A 621 -13.62 32.30 29.14
CA ARG A 621 -12.86 32.25 27.87
C ARG A 621 -13.30 33.29 26.84
N ALA A 622 -12.37 33.56 25.93
CA ALA A 622 -12.17 34.77 25.13
C ALA A 622 -13.35 35.14 24.23
N TRP A 623 -13.78 36.41 24.36
CA TRP A 623 -14.55 37.10 23.35
C TRP A 623 -13.56 37.61 22.31
N ALA A 624 -13.74 37.25 21.04
CA ALA A 624 -12.93 37.82 19.97
C ALA A 624 -13.26 39.32 19.88
N VAL A 625 -12.24 40.17 19.93
CA VAL A 625 -12.38 41.63 19.77
C VAL A 625 -11.92 42.01 18.37
N PRO A 626 -12.83 42.19 17.40
CA PRO A 626 -12.55 43.05 16.26
C PRO A 626 -13.14 44.44 16.50
N ALA A 627 -12.22 45.36 16.76
CA ALA A 627 -12.22 46.82 16.57
C ALA A 627 -13.53 47.57 16.23
N ARG A 628 -13.97 48.43 17.16
CA ARG A 628 -13.90 49.91 17.07
C ARG A 628 -14.45 50.52 18.37
N LEU A 629 -13.62 51.32 19.03
CA LEU A 629 -14.02 52.13 20.18
C LEU A 629 -14.75 53.36 19.62
N PHE A 630 -16.04 53.52 19.90
CA PHE A 630 -16.76 54.75 19.60
C PHE A 630 -16.85 55.57 20.87
N GLU A 631 -16.19 56.73 20.87
CA GLU A 631 -16.27 57.72 21.93
C GLU A 631 -17.38 58.70 21.55
N VAL A 632 -18.48 58.68 22.29
CA VAL A 632 -19.61 59.61 22.09
C VAL A 632 -19.50 60.64 23.20
N CYS A 633 -18.88 61.78 22.90
CA CYS A 633 -19.00 62.95 23.78
C CYS A 633 -20.38 63.59 23.58
N PRO A 634 -20.99 64.11 24.66
CA PRO A 634 -22.37 64.60 24.67
C PRO A 634 -22.66 65.73 23.68
#